data_AF-A0A9P1P9Z8-F1
#
_entry.id   AF-A0A9P1P9Z8-F1
#
_cell.length_a   1.000
_cell.length_b   1.000
_cell.length_c   1.000
_cell.angle_alpha   90.00
_cell.angle_beta   90.00
_cell.angle_gamma   90.00
#
_symmetry.space_group_name_H-M   'P 1'
#
loop_
_entity.id
_entity.type
_entity.pdbx_description
1 polymer ?
#
loop_
_entity_poly.entity_id
_entity_poly.type
_entity_poly.pdbx_seq_one_letter_code
_entity_poly.pdbx_strand_id
1 'polypeptide(L)'
;MNNIKSAFDEDLSREHKETVLGYLNESLSEIVHSSLKNNINKASLNAANSFLHEYANKLTGETVKSEESNKENNEQLAIAIEEIRIVADYLDNKDLTNRDNREYALAFASAAVERVRGMESSENVDFINGTANQLRKAIDIADRLNVEMNNIKSAFDEDLSREHKETVLGYLNGSLSEIVHSSLKNDINKASLNAANNFLHEYANKLASEM
;
A
#
# COMPACT_ATOMS: atom_id res chain seq x y z
N MET A 1 -24.57 -13.33 31.80
CA MET A 1 -24.04 -12.99 30.45
C MET A 1 -23.46 -14.28 29.88
N ASN A 2 -24.18 -14.91 28.97
CA ASN A 2 -23.71 -16.16 28.34
C ASN A 2 -22.64 -15.78 27.33
N ASN A 3 -21.40 -16.20 27.56
CA ASN A 3 -20.34 -16.02 26.57
C ASN A 3 -20.59 -16.99 25.40
N ILE A 4 -20.26 -16.58 24.17
CA ILE A 4 -20.51 -17.37 22.95
C ILE A 4 -19.93 -18.79 23.04
N LYS A 5 -18.80 -18.95 23.75
CA LYS A 5 -18.21 -20.26 23.98
C LYS A 5 -19.12 -21.17 24.81
N SER A 6 -19.67 -20.69 25.92
CA SER A 6 -20.65 -21.38 26.77
C SER A 6 -21.92 -21.72 25.99
N ALA A 7 -22.39 -20.80 25.15
CA ALA A 7 -23.58 -21.02 24.35
C ALA A 7 -23.43 -22.18 23.35
N PHE A 8 -22.21 -22.47 22.91
CA PHE A 8 -21.87 -23.56 21.99
C PHE A 8 -21.38 -24.84 22.68
N ASP A 9 -20.82 -24.72 23.89
CA ASP A 9 -20.43 -25.85 24.74
C ASP A 9 -21.67 -26.46 25.46
N GLU A 10 -22.74 -25.66 25.65
CA GLU A 10 -24.04 -26.10 26.13
C GLU A 10 -24.95 -26.58 24.98
N ASP A 11 -25.80 -27.57 25.24
CA ASP A 11 -26.75 -28.14 24.26
C ASP A 11 -27.98 -27.23 24.06
N LEU A 12 -27.73 -25.94 23.88
CA LEU A 12 -28.74 -24.91 23.63
C LEU A 12 -29.29 -25.01 22.20
N SER A 13 -30.52 -24.53 22.02
CA SER A 13 -31.17 -24.52 20.71
C SER A 13 -30.39 -23.67 19.71
N ARG A 14 -30.48 -24.06 18.42
CA ARG A 14 -29.84 -23.37 17.30
C ARG A 14 -30.19 -21.88 17.26
N GLU A 15 -31.46 -21.54 17.44
CA GLU A 15 -31.97 -20.17 17.49
C GLU A 15 -31.30 -19.35 18.60
N HIS A 16 -31.02 -19.97 19.76
CA HIS A 16 -30.32 -19.31 20.86
C HIS A 16 -28.86 -19.03 20.50
N LYS A 17 -28.19 -19.98 19.86
CA LYS A 17 -26.81 -19.84 19.40
C LYS A 17 -26.68 -18.75 18.31
N GLU A 18 -27.62 -18.71 17.36
CA GLU A 18 -27.72 -17.68 16.30
C GLU A 18 -27.94 -16.28 16.90
N THR A 19 -28.83 -16.17 17.88
CA THR A 19 -29.12 -14.91 18.58
C THR A 19 -27.88 -14.34 19.26
N VAL A 20 -27.10 -15.17 19.97
CA VAL A 20 -25.88 -14.71 20.66
C VAL A 20 -24.79 -14.29 19.67
N LEU A 21 -24.65 -14.97 18.53
CA LEU A 21 -23.73 -14.54 17.46
C LEU A 21 -24.16 -13.22 16.82
N GLY A 22 -25.46 -13.04 16.56
CA GLY A 22 -26.03 -11.80 16.02
C GLY A 22 -25.66 -10.60 16.89
N TYR A 23 -25.79 -10.72 18.22
CA TYR A 23 -25.40 -9.65 19.14
C TYR A 23 -23.92 -9.29 19.09
N LEU A 24 -23.02 -10.27 18.92
CA LEU A 24 -21.59 -9.97 18.78
C LEU A 24 -21.29 -9.29 17.44
N ASN A 25 -21.96 -9.71 16.35
CA ASN A 25 -21.76 -9.13 15.03
C ASN A 25 -22.23 -7.66 14.98
N GLU A 26 -23.41 -7.38 15.54
CA GLU A 26 -23.92 -6.02 15.69
C GLU A 26 -22.97 -5.16 16.55
N SER A 27 -22.50 -5.70 17.68
CA SER A 27 -21.56 -4.99 18.55
C SER A 27 -20.23 -4.66 17.85
N LEU A 28 -19.70 -5.60 17.05
CA LEU A 28 -18.48 -5.34 16.26
C LEU A 28 -18.73 -4.32 15.16
N SER A 29 -19.87 -4.41 14.47
CA SER A 29 -20.24 -3.45 13.44
C SER A 29 -20.38 -2.04 14.01
N GLU A 30 -21.02 -1.88 15.16
CA GLU A 30 -21.11 -0.60 15.88
C GLU A 30 -19.73 -0.08 16.29
N ILE A 31 -18.84 -0.95 16.76
CA ILE A 31 -17.47 -0.56 17.11
C ILE A 31 -16.69 -0.08 15.87
N VAL A 32 -16.78 -0.79 14.75
CA VAL A 32 -16.08 -0.46 13.50
C VAL A 32 -16.60 0.83 12.88
N HIS A 33 -17.89 1.11 13.03
CA HIS A 33 -18.54 2.31 12.48
C HIS A 33 -18.60 3.50 13.46
N SER A 34 -18.19 3.33 14.70
CA SER A 34 -18.13 4.40 15.69
C SER A 34 -16.75 5.04 15.80
N SER A 35 -16.70 6.19 16.45
CA SER A 35 -15.44 6.85 16.84
C SER A 35 -14.57 6.00 17.79
N LEU A 36 -15.09 4.87 18.31
CA LEU A 36 -14.36 3.94 19.17
C LEU A 36 -13.35 3.06 18.41
N LYS A 37 -13.46 2.95 17.07
CA LYS A 37 -12.53 2.18 16.23
C LYS A 37 -11.06 2.52 16.48
N ASN A 38 -10.76 3.79 16.76
CA ASN A 38 -9.39 4.28 16.98
C ASN A 38 -8.86 4.01 18.40
N ASN A 39 -9.72 3.62 19.35
CA ASN A 39 -9.36 3.36 20.74
C ASN A 39 -9.23 1.86 21.06
N ILE A 40 -9.59 0.99 20.12
CA ILE A 40 -9.51 -0.47 20.30
C ILE A 40 -8.31 -1.01 19.54
N ASN A 41 -7.53 -1.87 20.20
CA ASN A 41 -6.38 -2.51 19.59
C ASN A 41 -6.81 -3.34 18.37
N LYS A 42 -6.21 -3.09 17.21
CA LYS A 42 -6.44 -3.79 15.93
C LYS A 42 -6.34 -5.32 16.08
N ALA A 43 -5.44 -5.81 16.95
CA ALA A 43 -5.32 -7.23 17.24
C ALA A 43 -6.56 -7.79 17.96
N SER A 44 -7.19 -7.02 18.85
CA SER A 44 -8.40 -7.42 19.56
C SER A 44 -9.63 -7.44 18.66
N LEU A 45 -9.74 -6.48 17.73
CA LEU A 45 -10.79 -6.49 16.69
C LEU A 45 -10.65 -7.72 15.78
N ASN A 46 -9.44 -7.98 15.30
CA ASN A 46 -9.18 -9.15 14.46
C ASN A 46 -9.43 -10.47 15.21
N ALA A 47 -9.08 -10.56 16.49
CA ALA A 47 -9.35 -11.73 17.31
C ALA A 47 -10.86 -11.95 17.52
N ALA A 48 -11.62 -10.89 17.80
CA ALA A 48 -13.07 -10.97 17.94
C ALA A 48 -13.76 -11.38 16.62
N ASN A 49 -13.26 -10.88 15.49
CA ASN A 49 -13.79 -11.23 14.17
C ASN A 49 -13.50 -12.70 13.81
N SER A 50 -12.26 -13.15 14.03
CA SER A 50 -11.88 -14.57 13.87
C SER A 50 -12.73 -15.49 14.75
N PHE A 51 -13.03 -15.06 15.98
CA PHE A 51 -13.89 -15.81 16.90
C PHE A 51 -15.34 -15.90 16.40
N LEU A 52 -15.88 -14.82 15.85
CA LEU A 52 -17.22 -14.82 15.23
C LEU A 52 -17.31 -15.81 14.08
N HIS A 53 -16.31 -15.80 13.19
CA HIS A 53 -16.24 -16.73 12.06
C HIS A 53 -16.10 -18.19 12.51
N GLU A 54 -15.28 -18.48 13.52
CA GLU A 54 -15.12 -19.85 14.05
C GLU A 54 -16.46 -20.42 14.54
N TYR A 55 -17.21 -19.63 15.32
CA TYR A 55 -18.45 -20.10 15.93
C TYR A 55 -19.65 -20.07 14.96
N ALA A 56 -19.69 -19.13 14.01
CA ALA A 56 -20.67 -19.18 12.91
C ALA A 56 -20.53 -20.50 12.11
N ASN A 57 -19.30 -20.92 11.81
CA ASN A 57 -19.03 -22.17 11.11
C ASN A 57 -19.43 -23.42 11.90
N LYS A 58 -19.38 -23.38 13.24
CA LYS A 58 -19.82 -24.50 14.10
C LYS A 58 -21.35 -24.65 14.14
N LEU A 59 -22.09 -23.57 13.90
CA LEU A 59 -23.56 -23.51 14.04
C LEU A 59 -24.29 -24.11 12.84
N THR A 60 -23.71 -23.97 11.65
CA THR A 60 -24.37 -24.33 10.40
C THR A 60 -24.14 -25.77 9.97
N GLY A 61 -23.15 -26.49 10.55
CA GLY A 61 -22.84 -27.90 10.23
C GLY A 61 -22.35 -28.16 8.79
N GLU A 62 -22.63 -27.22 7.89
CA GLU A 62 -22.18 -27.08 6.53
C GLU A 62 -21.49 -25.71 6.40
N THR A 63 -20.46 -25.66 5.57
CA THR A 63 -19.76 -24.45 5.13
C THR A 63 -20.75 -23.51 4.41
N VAL A 64 -21.49 -22.70 5.16
CA VAL A 64 -22.27 -21.57 4.63
C VAL A 64 -21.26 -20.45 4.38
N LYS A 65 -20.60 -20.52 3.21
CA LYS A 65 -19.42 -19.70 2.89
C LYS A 65 -19.51 -19.01 1.54
N SER A 66 -20.68 -18.90 0.90
CA SER A 66 -20.73 -18.54 -0.53
C SER A 66 -21.61 -17.36 -0.94
N GLU A 67 -22.49 -16.79 -0.11
CA GLU A 67 -23.34 -15.66 -0.57
C GLU A 67 -23.00 -14.34 0.12
N GLU A 68 -22.95 -14.28 1.45
CA GLU A 68 -22.55 -13.06 2.17
C GLU A 68 -21.03 -12.80 2.11
N SER A 69 -20.21 -13.84 2.22
CA SER A 69 -18.76 -13.76 2.00
C SER A 69 -18.41 -13.34 0.57
N ASN A 70 -19.19 -13.77 -0.42
CA ASN A 70 -19.02 -13.32 -1.80
C ASN A 70 -19.42 -11.86 -1.94
N LYS A 71 -20.46 -11.40 -1.26
CA LYS A 71 -20.87 -10.00 -1.29
C LYS A 71 -19.83 -9.08 -0.63
N GLU A 72 -19.33 -9.44 0.55
CA GLU A 72 -18.27 -8.69 1.24
C GLU A 72 -16.95 -8.72 0.46
N ASN A 73 -16.57 -9.87 -0.12
CA ASN A 73 -15.40 -9.96 -0.98
C ASN A 73 -15.56 -9.09 -2.24
N ASN A 74 -16.74 -9.06 -2.85
CA ASN A 74 -17.02 -8.21 -4.00
C ASN A 74 -16.93 -6.71 -3.65
N GLU A 75 -17.39 -6.31 -2.46
CA GLU A 75 -17.27 -4.94 -1.97
C GLU A 75 -15.81 -4.55 -1.69
N GLN A 76 -15.05 -5.41 -1.00
CA GLN A 76 -13.61 -5.17 -0.76
C GLN A 76 -12.80 -5.16 -2.05
N LEU A 77 -13.11 -6.04 -3.01
CA LEU A 77 -12.48 -6.07 -4.33
C LEU A 77 -12.78 -4.79 -5.12
N ALA A 78 -14.03 -4.29 -5.08
CA ALA A 78 -14.40 -3.04 -5.73
C ALA A 78 -13.60 -1.84 -5.16
N ILE A 79 -13.45 -1.76 -3.83
CA ILE A 79 -12.64 -0.71 -3.20
C ILE A 79 -11.16 -0.86 -3.59
N ALA A 80 -10.63 -2.08 -3.56
CA ALA A 80 -9.24 -2.34 -3.92
C ALA A 80 -8.93 -1.97 -5.39
N ILE A 81 -9.90 -2.14 -6.30
CA ILE A 81 -9.80 -1.70 -7.69
C ILE A 81 -9.69 -0.17 -7.79
N GLU A 82 -10.48 0.58 -7.02
CA GLU A 82 -10.36 2.05 -7.01
C GLU A 82 -9.05 2.52 -6.39
N GLU A 83 -8.61 1.89 -5.29
CA GLU A 83 -7.32 2.20 -4.66
C GLU A 83 -6.14 1.90 -5.60
N ILE A 84 -6.15 0.78 -6.34
CA ILE A 84 -5.07 0.47 -7.28
C ILE A 84 -5.09 1.34 -8.55
N ARG A 85 -6.26 1.87 -8.96
CA ARG A 85 -6.34 2.86 -10.05
C ARG A 85 -5.60 4.14 -9.71
N ILE A 86 -5.65 4.57 -8.45
CA ILE A 86 -4.85 5.70 -7.95
C ILE A 86 -3.36 5.36 -8.06
N VAL A 87 -2.96 4.15 -7.67
CA VAL A 87 -1.56 3.71 -7.79
C VAL A 87 -1.08 3.70 -9.24
N ALA A 88 -1.92 3.25 -10.18
CA ALA A 88 -1.61 3.26 -11.60
C ALA A 88 -1.41 4.69 -12.14
N ASP A 89 -2.25 5.66 -11.74
CA ASP A 89 -2.04 7.07 -12.11
C ASP A 89 -0.69 7.60 -11.61
N TYR A 90 -0.28 7.21 -10.39
CA TYR A 90 1.02 7.61 -9.85
C TYR A 90 2.17 6.97 -10.60
N LEU A 91 2.05 5.69 -10.91
CA LEU A 91 3.01 4.95 -11.73
C LEU A 91 3.18 5.56 -13.11
N ASP A 92 2.12 6.08 -13.74
CA ASP A 92 2.18 6.60 -15.10
C ASP A 92 2.58 8.09 -15.15
N ASN A 93 2.07 8.90 -14.22
CA ASN A 93 2.00 10.35 -14.39
C ASN A 93 2.71 11.17 -13.30
N LYS A 94 2.93 10.62 -12.11
CA LYS A 94 3.45 11.40 -10.98
C LYS A 94 4.95 11.26 -10.83
N ASP A 95 5.61 12.35 -10.47
CA ASP A 95 7.02 12.33 -10.12
C ASP A 95 7.20 11.56 -8.80
N LEU A 96 7.76 10.36 -8.91
CA LEU A 96 8.08 9.49 -7.78
C LEU A 96 9.40 9.88 -7.13
N THR A 97 10.21 10.81 -7.66
CA THR A 97 11.32 11.37 -6.87
C THR A 97 10.80 12.26 -5.74
N ASN A 98 9.58 12.79 -5.85
CA ASN A 98 8.89 13.42 -4.73
C ASN A 98 8.47 12.38 -3.68
N ARG A 99 8.89 12.60 -2.42
CA ARG A 99 8.63 11.68 -1.30
C ARG A 99 7.15 11.52 -0.98
N ASP A 100 6.40 12.61 -0.94
CA ASP A 100 4.98 12.59 -0.61
C ASP A 100 4.19 11.78 -1.64
N ASN A 101 4.57 11.90 -2.93
CA ASN A 101 3.96 11.10 -3.98
C ASN A 101 4.21 9.60 -3.80
N ARG A 102 5.43 9.18 -3.41
CA ARG A 102 5.74 7.77 -3.14
C ARG A 102 4.99 7.25 -1.93
N GLU A 103 5.01 7.98 -0.82
CA GLU A 103 4.34 7.58 0.41
C GLU A 103 2.83 7.45 0.20
N TYR A 104 2.23 8.37 -0.55
CA TYR A 104 0.82 8.32 -0.90
C TYR A 104 0.49 7.08 -1.75
N ALA A 105 1.22 6.85 -2.84
CA ALA A 105 1.00 5.67 -3.68
C ALA A 105 1.20 4.35 -2.91
N LEU A 106 2.22 4.28 -2.04
CA LEU A 106 2.51 3.09 -1.25
C LEU A 106 1.39 2.78 -0.24
N ALA A 107 0.77 3.81 0.34
CA ALA A 107 -0.36 3.65 1.24
C ALA A 107 -1.57 3.02 0.53
N PHE A 108 -1.91 3.51 -0.67
CA PHE A 108 -3.00 2.94 -1.48
C PHE A 108 -2.69 1.51 -1.96
N ALA A 109 -1.47 1.26 -2.42
CA ALA A 109 -1.07 -0.09 -2.85
C ALA A 109 -1.14 -1.09 -1.68
N SER A 110 -0.71 -0.69 -0.48
CA SER A 110 -0.76 -1.53 0.71
C SER A 110 -2.20 -1.80 1.15
N ALA A 111 -3.08 -0.79 1.08
CA ALA A 111 -4.50 -0.96 1.37
C ALA A 111 -5.17 -1.92 0.40
N ALA A 112 -4.96 -1.74 -0.91
CA ALA A 112 -5.54 -2.59 -1.95
C ALA A 112 -5.11 -4.06 -1.81
N VAL A 113 -3.81 -4.30 -1.57
CA VAL A 113 -3.27 -5.67 -1.36
C VAL A 113 -3.86 -6.32 -0.11
N GLU A 114 -3.98 -5.60 1.00
CA GLU A 114 -4.56 -6.16 2.23
C GLU A 114 -6.06 -6.46 2.07
N ARG A 115 -6.81 -5.67 1.29
CA ARG A 115 -8.23 -5.94 1.01
C ARG A 115 -8.46 -7.23 0.25
N VAL A 116 -7.60 -7.53 -0.73
CA VAL A 116 -7.71 -8.77 -1.53
C VAL A 116 -7.00 -9.96 -0.91
N ARG A 117 -6.43 -9.79 0.29
CA ARG A 117 -5.65 -10.84 0.93
C ARG A 117 -6.54 -12.02 1.31
N GLY A 118 -6.21 -13.19 0.76
CA GLY A 118 -6.95 -14.42 1.00
C GLY A 118 -8.17 -14.61 0.08
N MET A 119 -8.40 -13.69 -0.86
CA MET A 119 -9.30 -13.94 -1.98
C MET A 119 -8.68 -14.95 -2.96
N GLU A 120 -9.52 -15.68 -3.68
CA GLU A 120 -9.06 -16.51 -4.80
C GLU A 120 -8.45 -15.63 -5.91
N SER A 121 -7.46 -16.18 -6.61
CA SER A 121 -6.84 -15.48 -7.74
C SER A 121 -7.89 -15.24 -8.83
N SER A 122 -7.86 -14.02 -9.38
CA SER A 122 -8.71 -13.55 -10.46
C SER A 122 -7.96 -12.44 -11.19
N GLU A 123 -8.41 -12.08 -12.40
CA GLU A 123 -7.79 -10.99 -13.18
C GLU A 123 -7.63 -9.69 -12.37
N ASN A 124 -8.65 -9.34 -11.56
CA ASN A 124 -8.59 -8.14 -10.72
C ASN A 124 -7.61 -8.27 -9.55
N VAL A 125 -7.57 -9.42 -8.88
CA VAL A 125 -6.63 -9.68 -7.77
C VAL A 125 -5.19 -9.73 -8.29
N ASP A 126 -4.97 -10.33 -9.46
CA ASP A 126 -3.68 -10.41 -10.12
C ASP A 126 -3.22 -9.03 -10.60
N PHE A 127 -4.13 -8.21 -11.16
CA PHE A 127 -3.87 -6.82 -11.51
C PHE A 127 -3.46 -6.00 -10.29
N ILE A 128 -4.20 -6.09 -9.18
CA ILE A 128 -3.89 -5.38 -7.92
C ILE A 128 -2.47 -5.72 -7.43
N ASN A 129 -2.17 -7.02 -7.32
CA ASN A 129 -0.86 -7.46 -6.86
C ASN A 129 0.26 -7.11 -7.86
N GLY A 130 -0.02 -7.20 -9.16
CA GLY A 130 0.91 -6.83 -10.22
C GLY A 130 1.28 -5.35 -10.18
N THR A 131 0.29 -4.45 -10.10
CA THR A 131 0.49 -3.01 -10.02
C THR A 131 1.20 -2.61 -8.72
N ALA A 132 0.87 -3.22 -7.59
CA ALA A 132 1.58 -2.98 -6.33
C ALA A 132 3.07 -3.39 -6.42
N ASN A 133 3.37 -4.49 -7.12
CA ASN A 133 4.75 -4.92 -7.35
C ASN A 133 5.49 -4.00 -8.34
N GLN A 134 4.82 -3.48 -9.36
CA GLN A 134 5.39 -2.46 -10.25
C GLN A 134 5.74 -1.19 -9.47
N LEU A 135 4.85 -0.73 -8.58
CA LEU A 135 5.12 0.42 -7.71
C LEU A 135 6.39 0.22 -6.88
N ARG A 136 6.59 -0.95 -6.28
CA ARG A 136 7.80 -1.23 -5.48
C ARG A 136 9.08 -1.07 -6.30
N LYS A 137 9.12 -1.62 -7.52
CA LYS A 137 10.27 -1.46 -8.42
C LYS A 137 10.50 0.01 -8.79
N ALA A 138 9.42 0.75 -9.08
CA ALA A 138 9.51 2.16 -9.40
C ALA A 138 10.06 2.99 -8.22
N ILE A 139 9.63 2.66 -6.99
CA ILE A 139 10.12 3.26 -5.75
C ILE A 139 11.61 2.98 -5.55
N ASP A 140 12.07 1.74 -5.75
CA ASP A 140 13.49 1.39 -5.62
C ASP A 140 14.39 2.26 -6.54
N ILE A 141 13.94 2.48 -7.78
CA ILE A 141 14.65 3.34 -8.74
C ILE A 141 14.58 4.81 -8.30
N ALA A 142 13.41 5.29 -7.87
CA ALA A 142 13.21 6.66 -7.44
C ALA A 142 13.98 7.01 -6.15
N ASP A 143 14.15 6.04 -5.24
CA ASP A 143 14.96 6.22 -4.03
C ASP A 143 16.44 6.32 -4.37
N ARG A 144 16.95 5.52 -5.32
CA ARG A 144 18.31 5.68 -5.84
C ARG A 144 18.53 7.08 -6.42
N LEU A 145 17.62 7.58 -7.25
CA LEU A 145 17.71 8.94 -7.79
C LEU A 145 17.68 10.01 -6.68
N ASN A 146 16.83 9.85 -5.67
CA ASN A 146 16.76 10.77 -4.53
C ASN A 146 18.04 10.83 -3.71
N VAL A 147 18.70 9.69 -3.48
CA VAL A 147 19.98 9.65 -2.76
C VAL A 147 20.99 10.54 -3.48
N GLU A 148 21.13 10.40 -4.79
CA GLU A 148 22.07 11.23 -5.57
C GLU A 148 21.67 12.71 -5.62
N MET A 149 20.37 13.00 -5.76
CA MET A 149 19.87 14.38 -5.70
C MET A 149 20.15 15.04 -4.34
N ASN A 150 20.00 14.30 -3.24
CA ASN A 150 20.31 14.79 -1.89
C ASN A 150 21.81 14.99 -1.70
N ASN A 151 22.66 14.09 -2.22
CA ASN A 151 24.11 14.27 -2.18
C ASN A 151 24.55 15.55 -2.90
N ILE A 152 23.98 15.83 -4.07
CA ILE A 152 24.20 17.09 -4.79
C ILE A 152 23.75 18.28 -3.94
N LYS A 153 22.53 18.23 -3.40
CA LYS A 153 22.02 19.33 -2.58
C LYS A 153 22.95 19.62 -1.40
N SER A 154 23.34 18.60 -0.64
CA SER A 154 24.27 18.75 0.48
C SER A 154 25.63 19.32 0.05
N ALA A 155 26.18 18.88 -1.08
CA ALA A 155 27.47 19.39 -1.57
C ALA A 155 27.44 20.89 -1.90
N PHE A 156 26.30 21.41 -2.38
CA PHE A 156 26.12 22.84 -2.63
C PHE A 156 25.77 23.61 -1.35
N ASP A 157 24.90 23.07 -0.50
CA ASP A 157 24.50 23.71 0.77
C ASP A 157 25.69 23.84 1.74
N GLU A 158 26.61 22.88 1.74
CA GLU A 158 27.84 22.88 2.55
C GLU A 158 29.03 23.59 1.87
N ASP A 159 28.82 24.15 0.68
CA ASP A 159 29.85 24.79 -0.16
C ASP A 159 31.13 23.97 -0.31
N LEU A 160 30.97 22.68 -0.63
CA LEU A 160 32.09 21.78 -0.86
C LEU A 160 32.89 22.20 -2.10
N SER A 161 34.09 21.60 -2.26
CA SER A 161 34.95 21.93 -3.40
C SER A 161 34.25 21.69 -4.74
N ARG A 162 34.65 22.46 -5.75
CA ARG A 162 34.19 22.30 -7.13
C ARG A 162 34.31 20.84 -7.60
N GLU A 163 35.45 20.20 -7.36
CA GLU A 163 35.69 18.79 -7.71
C GLU A 163 34.67 17.85 -7.06
N HIS A 164 34.30 18.10 -5.80
CA HIS A 164 33.29 17.31 -5.12
C HIS A 164 31.90 17.53 -5.72
N LYS A 165 31.52 18.79 -6.00
CA LYS A 165 30.26 19.14 -6.70
C LYS A 165 30.18 18.46 -8.08
N GLU A 166 31.28 18.46 -8.86
CA GLU A 166 31.36 17.76 -10.16
C GLU A 166 31.19 16.25 -10.01
N THR A 167 31.77 15.66 -8.97
CA THR A 167 31.69 14.22 -8.68
C THR A 167 30.25 13.76 -8.42
N VAL A 168 29.53 14.45 -7.52
CA VAL A 168 28.14 14.08 -7.17
C VAL A 168 27.17 14.33 -8.32
N LEU A 169 27.39 15.36 -9.14
CA LEU A 169 26.66 15.56 -10.41
C LEU A 169 26.91 14.39 -11.38
N GLY A 170 28.15 13.91 -11.44
CA GLY A 170 28.54 12.73 -12.21
C GLY A 170 27.79 11.45 -11.80
N TYR A 171 27.55 11.24 -10.50
CA TYR A 171 26.81 10.07 -10.01
C TYR A 171 25.33 10.09 -10.40
N LEU A 172 24.66 11.24 -10.28
CA LEU A 172 23.27 11.37 -10.75
C LEU A 172 23.19 11.17 -12.27
N ASN A 173 24.08 11.79 -13.04
CA ASN A 173 24.13 11.62 -14.49
C ASN A 173 24.38 10.16 -14.90
N GLY A 174 25.31 9.48 -14.21
CA GLY A 174 25.59 8.06 -14.40
C GLY A 174 24.37 7.18 -14.14
N SER A 175 23.67 7.41 -13.02
CA SER A 175 22.45 6.67 -12.68
C SER A 175 21.33 6.91 -13.70
N LEU A 176 21.12 8.15 -14.14
CA LEU A 176 20.15 8.47 -15.19
C LEU A 176 20.48 7.75 -16.50
N SER A 177 21.75 7.75 -16.90
CA SER A 177 22.20 7.05 -18.11
C SER A 177 21.97 5.55 -18.01
N GLU A 178 22.31 4.92 -16.88
CA GLU A 178 22.08 3.49 -16.65
C GLU A 178 20.59 3.14 -16.74
N ILE A 179 19.72 3.93 -16.10
CA ILE A 179 18.27 3.69 -16.12
C ILE A 179 17.74 3.77 -17.56
N VAL A 180 18.07 4.84 -18.29
CA VAL A 180 17.55 5.08 -19.65
C VAL A 180 18.05 4.05 -20.67
N HIS A 181 19.26 3.52 -20.50
CA HIS A 181 19.85 2.54 -21.42
C HIS A 181 19.67 1.07 -21.00
N SER A 182 18.93 0.80 -19.92
CA SER A 182 18.63 -0.56 -19.45
C SER A 182 17.12 -0.87 -19.49
N SER A 183 16.73 -2.05 -19.00
CA SER A 183 15.32 -2.42 -18.82
C SER A 183 14.63 -1.59 -17.73
N LEU A 184 15.40 -0.96 -16.83
CA LEU A 184 14.88 -0.17 -15.71
C LEU A 184 14.03 1.01 -16.18
N LYS A 185 14.27 1.54 -17.39
CA LYS A 185 13.44 2.60 -17.99
C LYS A 185 11.96 2.25 -18.08
N ASN A 186 11.62 0.96 -18.11
CA ASN A 186 10.24 0.49 -18.19
C ASN A 186 9.57 0.36 -16.82
N ASP A 187 10.37 0.40 -15.74
CA ASP A 187 9.89 0.26 -14.36
C ASP A 187 9.69 1.63 -13.67
N ILE A 188 9.98 2.74 -14.34
CA ILE A 188 9.79 4.10 -13.81
C ILE A 188 9.22 5.05 -14.88
N ASN A 189 8.37 5.99 -14.47
CA ASN A 189 7.79 6.93 -15.43
C ASN A 189 8.74 8.05 -15.85
N LYS A 190 8.35 8.64 -16.97
CA LYS A 190 9.03 9.79 -17.57
C LYS A 190 8.98 11.03 -16.68
N ALA A 191 7.92 11.23 -15.89
CA ALA A 191 7.81 12.39 -14.99
C ALA A 191 8.95 12.40 -13.97
N SER A 192 9.24 11.25 -13.35
CA SER A 192 10.32 11.06 -12.38
C SER A 192 11.69 11.25 -13.01
N LEU A 193 11.91 10.66 -14.20
CA LEU A 193 13.17 10.82 -14.94
C LEU A 193 13.42 12.28 -15.33
N ASN A 194 12.38 12.97 -15.80
CA ASN A 194 12.47 14.38 -16.16
C ASN A 194 12.76 15.26 -14.93
N ALA A 195 12.13 14.97 -13.77
CA ALA A 195 12.37 15.70 -12.54
C ALA A 195 13.85 15.60 -12.11
N ALA A 196 14.39 14.39 -12.08
CA ALA A 196 15.80 14.15 -11.77
C ALA A 196 16.75 14.80 -12.81
N ASN A 197 16.43 14.72 -14.10
CA ASN A 197 17.24 15.34 -15.15
C ASN A 197 17.22 16.88 -15.08
N ASN A 198 16.06 17.48 -14.81
CA ASN A 198 15.94 18.92 -14.63
C ASN A 198 16.73 19.39 -13.40
N PHE A 199 16.67 18.63 -12.30
CA PHE A 199 17.48 18.88 -11.10
C PHE A 199 18.98 18.83 -11.42
N LEU A 200 19.44 17.80 -12.16
CA LEU A 200 20.83 17.70 -12.61
C LEU A 200 21.27 18.96 -13.38
N HIS A 201 20.46 19.40 -14.36
CA HIS A 201 20.77 20.58 -15.15
C HIS A 201 20.77 21.87 -14.32
N GLU A 202 19.85 22.01 -13.37
CA GLU A 202 19.82 23.17 -12.46
C GLU A 202 21.14 23.32 -11.71
N TYR A 203 21.62 22.25 -11.07
CA TYR A 203 22.85 22.30 -10.28
C TYR A 203 24.11 22.35 -11.14
N ALA A 204 24.12 21.74 -12.32
CA ALA A 204 25.20 21.90 -13.29
C ALA A 204 25.34 23.37 -13.73
N ASN A 205 24.22 24.06 -13.98
CA ASN A 205 24.22 25.48 -14.32
C ASN A 205 24.68 26.35 -13.14
N LYS A 206 24.26 26.04 -11.91
CA LYS A 206 24.76 26.71 -10.70
C LYS A 206 26.28 26.61 -10.61
N LEU A 207 26.84 25.42 -10.76
CA LEU A 207 28.29 25.22 -10.72
C LEU A 207 29.03 25.99 -11.83
N ALA A 208 28.47 26.02 -13.04
CA ALA A 208 29.04 26.77 -14.15
C ALA A 208 29.06 28.27 -13.88
N SER A 209 28.10 28.80 -13.11
CA SER A 209 28.03 30.21 -12.72
C SER A 209 28.97 30.60 -11.58
N GLU A 210 29.62 29.64 -10.91
CA GLU A 210 30.69 29.89 -9.95
C GLU A 210 32.05 30.23 -10.63
N MET A 211 32.09 30.22 -11.98
CA MET A 211 33.26 30.61 -12.80
C MET A 211 33.31 32.11 -13.06
#